data_AF-A0A9P4QBR7-F1
#
_entry.id   AF-A0A9P4QBR7-F1
#
_cell.length_a   1.000
_cell.length_b   1.000
_cell.length_c   1.000
_cell.angle_alpha   90.00
_cell.angle_beta   90.00
_cell.angle_gamma   90.00
#
_symmetry.space_group_name_H-M   'P 1'
#
loop_
_entity.id
_entity.type
_entity.pdbx_description
1 polymer ?
#
loop_
_entity_poly.entity_id
_entity_poly.type
_entity_poly.pdbx_seq_one_letter_code
_entity_poly.pdbx_strand_id
1 'polypeptide(L)'
;MRLLNIWSKELVEFFGESIPLYYILSHRWVDGEEASFKEFRKRPNQTASGYRKIHDLCDFLRTRARHIISSNEPALFEWEWGPRSNVEWVWIDTICIDKRSSAELTEAINSMFNWYQRSTECIAYLADVDSGLNVGTVIESLGQSLCMVVFCDARWRVLGHKCVSFAGNISCRVGNNTAAYSQCLLRPLSDITYIAPSYLIGGYPPRCHEASVAQRMSWASRRTTTRIEDEAYCLLGLFGVNMPLIYGEGRGAFLRLQEEIIKISTDQSIFAWSLPLQAFWSGPCAMLATSIRDFTDSGSRYPTRNVSCTAKLRLGAWDR
;
A
#
# COMPACT_ATOMS: atom_id res chain seq x y z
N MET A 1 6.41 -16.70 -2.99
CA MET A 1 5.92 -15.88 -1.85
C MET A 1 5.92 -16.73 -0.58
N ARG A 2 6.43 -16.22 0.53
CA ARG A 2 6.40 -16.92 1.82
C ARG A 2 5.29 -16.38 2.71
N LEU A 3 4.57 -17.24 3.42
CA LEU A 3 3.47 -16.88 4.32
C LEU A 3 3.67 -17.55 5.69
N LEU A 4 3.24 -16.87 6.74
CA LEU A 4 3.18 -17.41 8.09
C LEU A 4 1.80 -18.04 8.33
N ASN A 5 1.76 -19.29 8.77
CA ASN A 5 0.51 -19.89 9.23
C ASN A 5 0.13 -19.29 10.59
N ILE A 6 -1.07 -18.71 10.69
CA ILE A 6 -1.51 -18.02 11.90
C ILE A 6 -1.65 -18.98 13.08
N TRP A 7 -1.87 -20.28 12.87
CA TRP A 7 -2.07 -21.29 13.93
C TRP A 7 -0.76 -21.94 14.35
N SER A 8 -0.06 -22.58 13.42
CA SER A 8 1.19 -23.31 13.71
C SER A 8 2.39 -22.38 13.90
N LYS A 9 2.30 -21.13 13.42
CA LYS A 9 3.38 -20.14 13.40
C LYS A 9 4.59 -20.61 12.58
N GLU A 10 4.34 -21.46 11.59
CA GLU A 10 5.35 -21.93 10.64
C GLU A 10 5.32 -21.11 9.35
N LEU A 11 6.52 -20.86 8.80
CA LEU A 11 6.67 -20.20 7.51
C LEU A 11 6.64 -21.25 6.40
N VAL A 12 5.77 -21.04 5.40
CA VAL A 12 5.61 -21.91 4.24
C VAL A 12 5.74 -21.09 2.96
N GLU A 13 6.35 -21.69 1.94
CA GLU A 13 6.58 -21.05 0.65
C GLU A 13 5.58 -21.55 -0.39
N PHE A 14 5.03 -20.61 -1.16
CA PHE A 14 4.00 -20.83 -2.18
C PHE A 14 4.43 -20.20 -3.50
N PHE A 15 4.02 -20.80 -4.61
CA PHE A 15 4.44 -20.42 -5.96
C PHE A 15 3.25 -20.30 -6.91
N GLY A 16 3.24 -19.26 -7.74
CA GLY A 16 2.24 -19.08 -8.80
C GLY A 16 0.80 -19.09 -8.28
N GLU A 17 -0.03 -19.94 -8.86
CA GLU A 17 -1.46 -20.08 -8.53
C GLU A 17 -1.72 -20.82 -7.23
N SER A 18 -0.69 -21.43 -6.61
CA SER A 18 -0.83 -22.16 -5.35
C SER A 18 -0.88 -21.25 -4.12
N ILE A 19 -0.88 -19.92 -4.30
CA ILE A 19 -0.89 -18.96 -3.19
C ILE A 19 -2.31 -18.93 -2.59
N PRO A 20 -2.49 -19.32 -1.31
CA PRO A 20 -3.80 -19.32 -0.67
C PRO A 20 -4.29 -17.90 -0.40
N LEU A 21 -5.52 -17.74 0.09
CA LEU A 21 -5.94 -16.46 0.68
C LEU A 21 -5.05 -16.13 1.90
N TYR A 22 -4.71 -14.86 2.05
CA TYR A 22 -3.85 -14.38 3.14
C TYR A 22 -4.19 -12.97 3.60
N TYR A 23 -3.86 -12.69 4.86
CA TYR A 23 -3.77 -11.35 5.43
C TYR A 23 -2.40 -10.72 5.14
N ILE A 24 -2.32 -9.39 5.18
CA ILE A 24 -1.04 -8.68 5.23
C ILE A 24 -0.92 -7.90 6.54
N LEU A 25 0.25 -7.93 7.16
CA LEU A 25 0.64 -6.92 8.14
C LEU A 25 1.43 -5.80 7.46
N SER A 26 0.87 -4.60 7.47
CA SER A 26 1.57 -3.37 7.13
C SER A 26 1.95 -2.64 8.42
N HIS A 27 3.21 -2.27 8.58
CA HIS A 27 3.68 -1.56 9.77
C HIS A 27 4.82 -0.61 9.40
N ARG A 28 5.06 0.38 10.28
CA ARG A 28 6.32 1.14 10.26
C ARG A 28 7.34 0.40 11.10
N TRP A 29 8.58 0.36 10.64
CA TRP A 29 9.65 -0.32 11.36
C TRP A 29 10.06 0.56 12.53
N VAL A 30 10.11 -0.05 13.72
CA VAL A 30 10.77 0.55 14.88
C VAL A 30 12.14 -0.12 15.01
N ASP A 31 13.20 0.68 14.94
CA ASP A 31 14.57 0.17 14.90
C ASP A 31 14.87 -0.69 16.13
N GLY A 32 15.39 -1.91 15.90
CA GLY A 32 15.72 -2.87 16.95
C GLY A 32 14.53 -3.64 17.54
N GLU A 33 13.30 -3.37 17.08
CA GLU A 33 12.10 -4.02 17.60
C GLU A 33 11.45 -5.01 16.63
N GLU A 34 11.92 -5.12 15.38
CA GLU A 34 11.37 -6.07 14.40
C GLU A 34 12.17 -7.38 14.36
N ALA A 35 11.46 -8.51 14.29
CA ALA A 35 12.11 -9.80 14.05
C ALA A 35 12.47 -9.96 12.57
N SER A 36 13.72 -10.29 12.26
CA SER A 36 14.12 -10.63 10.89
C SER A 36 13.79 -12.08 10.53
N PHE A 37 13.68 -12.42 9.24
CA PHE A 37 13.51 -13.79 8.76
C PHE A 37 14.49 -14.79 9.40
N LYS A 38 15.77 -14.43 9.49
CA LYS A 38 16.82 -15.29 10.06
C LYS A 38 16.60 -15.53 11.55
N GLU A 39 16.24 -14.48 12.29
CA GLU A 39 15.91 -14.61 13.71
C GLU A 39 14.66 -15.47 13.85
N PHE A 40 13.58 -15.15 13.15
CA PHE A 40 12.33 -15.89 13.20
C PHE A 40 12.51 -17.39 12.98
N ARG A 41 13.31 -17.77 11.97
CA ARG A 41 13.58 -19.17 11.64
C ARG A 41 14.39 -19.91 12.71
N LYS A 42 15.28 -19.21 13.42
CA LYS A 42 16.08 -19.81 14.51
C LYS A 42 15.28 -19.96 15.81
N ARG A 43 14.09 -19.34 15.90
CA ARG A 43 13.28 -19.21 17.12
C ARG A 43 14.05 -18.73 18.38
N PRO A 44 15.08 -17.84 18.31
CA PRO A 44 15.78 -17.40 19.50
C PRO A 44 14.94 -16.36 20.24
N ASN A 45 14.90 -16.49 21.56
CA ASN A 45 14.34 -15.53 22.51
C ASN A 45 12.96 -14.96 22.14
N GLN A 46 11.90 -15.76 22.30
CA GLN A 46 10.49 -15.40 22.05
C GLN A 46 9.97 -14.22 22.88
N THR A 47 10.78 -13.68 23.79
CA THR A 47 10.46 -12.51 24.62
C THR A 47 10.80 -11.18 23.94
N ALA A 48 11.54 -11.19 22.83
CA ALA A 48 11.84 -9.98 22.07
C ALA A 48 10.55 -9.33 21.53
N SER A 49 10.52 -7.99 21.50
CA SER A 49 9.34 -7.20 21.10
C SER A 49 8.79 -7.60 19.73
N GLY A 50 9.65 -7.83 18.75
CA GLY A 50 9.24 -8.24 17.40
C GLY A 50 8.54 -9.59 17.34
N TYR A 51 8.99 -10.55 18.17
CA TYR A 51 8.32 -11.84 18.30
C TYR A 51 6.96 -11.73 18.95
N ARG A 52 6.89 -10.93 20.03
CA ARG A 52 5.63 -10.65 20.72
C ARG A 52 4.61 -10.02 19.78
N LYS A 53 5.02 -9.02 19.00
CA LYS A 53 4.19 -8.38 17.97
C LYS A 53 3.62 -9.40 16.97
N ILE A 54 4.43 -10.33 16.48
CA ILE A 54 3.96 -11.39 15.55
C ILE A 54 2.99 -12.36 16.25
N HIS A 55 3.24 -12.70 17.51
CA HIS A 55 2.33 -13.55 18.29
C HIS A 55 0.99 -12.87 18.56
N ASP A 56 1.01 -11.61 19.00
CA ASP A 56 -0.18 -10.81 19.27
C ASP A 56 -1.00 -10.61 17.98
N LEU A 57 -0.33 -10.39 16.83
CA LEU A 57 -0.98 -10.38 15.52
C LEU A 57 -1.71 -11.71 15.23
N CYS A 58 -1.04 -12.85 15.44
CA CYS A 58 -1.66 -14.16 15.20
C CYS A 58 -2.88 -14.35 16.10
N ASP A 59 -2.81 -13.97 17.37
CA ASP A 59 -3.93 -14.09 18.30
C ASP A 59 -5.10 -13.16 17.97
N PHE A 60 -4.79 -11.93 17.51
CA PHE A 60 -5.77 -11.00 16.95
C PHE A 60 -6.50 -11.61 15.74
N LEU A 61 -5.75 -12.14 14.76
CA LEU A 61 -6.33 -12.74 13.55
C LEU A 61 -7.14 -14.01 13.85
N ARG A 62 -6.68 -14.87 14.76
CA ARG A 62 -7.42 -16.08 15.18
C ARG A 62 -8.75 -15.73 15.84
N THR A 63 -8.75 -14.71 16.70
CA THR A 63 -9.98 -14.25 17.37
C THR A 63 -10.98 -13.76 16.33
N ARG A 64 -10.52 -13.00 15.34
CA ARG A 64 -11.34 -12.53 14.21
C ARG A 64 -11.87 -13.67 13.34
N ALA A 65 -11.04 -14.67 13.04
CA ALA A 65 -11.43 -15.85 12.27
C ALA A 65 -12.50 -16.71 12.97
N ARG A 66 -12.37 -16.94 14.29
CA ARG A 66 -13.35 -17.73 15.07
C ARG A 66 -14.74 -17.06 15.12
N HIS A 67 -14.79 -15.73 15.20
CA HIS A 67 -16.06 -15.01 15.22
C HIS A 67 -16.85 -15.18 13.91
N ILE A 68 -16.16 -15.18 12.75
CA ILE A 68 -16.78 -15.39 11.44
C ILE A 68 -17.42 -16.79 11.33
N ILE A 69 -16.78 -17.81 11.91
CA ILE A 69 -17.29 -19.19 11.91
C ILE A 69 -18.53 -19.30 12.82
N SER A 70 -18.56 -18.59 13.95
CA SER A 70 -19.66 -18.66 14.91
C SER A 70 -20.92 -17.88 14.50
N SER A 71 -20.80 -16.88 13.61
CA SER A 71 -21.94 -16.03 13.24
C SER A 71 -22.95 -16.71 12.31
N ASN A 72 -22.67 -17.92 11.82
CA ASN A 72 -23.54 -18.71 10.93
C ASN A 72 -24.08 -17.92 9.71
N GLU A 73 -23.38 -16.83 9.36
CA GLU A 73 -23.73 -15.97 8.24
C GLU A 73 -23.41 -16.73 6.96
N PRO A 74 -24.40 -17.00 6.09
CA PRO A 74 -24.12 -17.64 4.82
C PRO A 74 -23.09 -16.78 4.07
N ALA A 75 -22.12 -17.44 3.42
CA ALA A 75 -21.28 -16.77 2.44
C ALA A 75 -22.21 -16.31 1.30
N LEU A 76 -22.78 -15.11 1.45
CA LEU A 76 -23.88 -14.62 0.60
C LEU A 76 -23.48 -14.48 -0.88
N PHE A 77 -22.20 -14.64 -1.20
CA PHE A 77 -21.67 -14.59 -2.55
C PHE A 77 -20.52 -15.61 -2.70
N GLU A 78 -20.65 -16.50 -3.68
CA GLU A 78 -19.53 -17.29 -4.21
C GLU A 78 -18.50 -16.31 -4.76
N TRP A 79 -17.36 -16.23 -4.09
CA TRP A 79 -16.17 -15.70 -4.74
C TRP A 79 -15.65 -16.77 -5.69
N GLU A 80 -15.12 -16.35 -6.85
CA GLU A 80 -14.28 -17.19 -7.71
C GLU A 80 -13.10 -17.82 -6.92
N TRP A 81 -12.75 -17.24 -5.77
CA TRP A 81 -11.63 -17.63 -4.88
C TRP A 81 -12.07 -18.30 -3.56
N GLY A 82 -13.36 -18.66 -3.39
CA GLY A 82 -13.88 -19.40 -2.23
C GLY A 82 -14.28 -18.54 -1.00
N PRO A 83 -14.98 -19.14 0.00
CA PRO A 83 -15.48 -18.43 1.16
C PRO A 83 -14.33 -17.93 2.07
N ARG A 84 -14.41 -16.65 2.50
CA ARG A 84 -13.39 -15.97 3.34
C ARG A 84 -13.28 -16.50 4.78
N SER A 85 -14.09 -17.48 5.19
CA SER A 85 -14.14 -18.00 6.55
C SER A 85 -12.93 -18.86 6.95
N ASN A 86 -11.96 -19.10 6.05
CA ASN A 86 -10.81 -19.97 6.31
C ASN A 86 -9.44 -19.36 5.89
N VAL A 87 -9.20 -18.09 6.20
CA VAL A 87 -7.87 -17.49 5.97
C VAL A 87 -6.92 -17.85 7.11
N GLU A 88 -5.95 -18.71 6.84
CA GLU A 88 -4.99 -19.21 7.82
C GLU A 88 -3.59 -18.61 7.67
N TRP A 89 -3.40 -17.72 6.69
CA TRP A 89 -2.09 -17.25 6.28
C TRP A 89 -1.97 -15.75 6.45
N VAL A 90 -0.78 -15.30 6.85
CA VAL A 90 -0.43 -13.87 6.90
C VAL A 90 0.95 -13.63 6.30
N TRP A 91 1.05 -12.58 5.52
CA TRP A 91 2.32 -12.08 5.01
C TRP A 91 2.81 -10.90 5.85
N ILE A 92 4.10 -10.94 6.20
CA ILE A 92 4.77 -9.92 7.02
C ILE A 92 6.15 -9.71 6.40
N ASP A 93 6.43 -8.52 5.84
CA ASP A 93 7.65 -8.26 5.07
C ASP A 93 8.95 -8.57 5.82
N THR A 94 9.00 -8.36 7.15
CA THR A 94 10.17 -8.57 7.98
C THR A 94 10.59 -10.03 8.14
N ILE A 95 9.63 -10.95 8.12
CA ILE A 95 9.87 -12.40 8.27
C ILE A 95 9.56 -13.22 7.02
N CYS A 96 8.78 -12.69 6.07
CA CYS A 96 8.42 -13.39 4.84
C CYS A 96 9.41 -13.12 3.70
N ILE A 97 10.30 -12.13 3.84
CA ILE A 97 11.35 -11.83 2.87
C ILE A 97 12.72 -12.03 3.53
N ASP A 98 13.58 -12.86 2.94
CA ASP A 98 15.00 -12.82 3.26
C ASP A 98 15.67 -11.62 2.62
N LYS A 99 15.71 -10.50 3.34
CA LYS A 99 16.31 -9.23 2.88
C LYS A 99 17.82 -9.33 2.60
N ARG A 100 18.48 -10.46 2.93
CA ARG A 100 19.90 -10.73 2.60
C ARG A 100 20.07 -11.34 1.22
N SER A 101 19.03 -11.96 0.68
CA SER A 101 19.00 -12.46 -0.70
C SER A 101 18.58 -11.31 -1.61
N SER A 102 19.53 -10.75 -2.36
CA SER A 102 19.23 -9.65 -3.30
C SER A 102 18.22 -10.06 -4.37
N ALA A 103 18.25 -11.32 -4.80
CA ALA A 103 17.28 -11.88 -5.73
C ALA A 103 15.87 -11.92 -5.13
N GLU A 104 15.71 -12.45 -3.90
CA GLU A 104 14.41 -12.52 -3.21
C GLU A 104 13.88 -11.12 -2.89
N LEU A 105 14.74 -10.20 -2.45
CA LEU A 105 14.36 -8.81 -2.19
C LEU A 105 13.86 -8.11 -3.46
N THR A 106 14.54 -8.33 -4.59
CA THR A 106 14.14 -7.78 -5.89
C THR A 106 12.81 -8.33 -6.35
N GLU A 107 12.62 -9.66 -6.29
CA GLU A 107 11.34 -10.29 -6.63
C GLU A 107 10.21 -9.77 -5.73
N ALA A 108 10.47 -9.66 -4.43
CA ALA A 108 9.49 -9.22 -3.46
C ALA A 108 9.04 -7.77 -3.70
N ILE A 109 9.97 -6.84 -3.89
CA ILE A 109 9.63 -5.42 -4.12
C ILE A 109 8.85 -5.22 -5.43
N ASN A 110 9.24 -5.92 -6.50
CA ASN A 110 8.49 -5.86 -7.77
C ASN A 110 7.10 -6.52 -7.67
N SER A 111 6.90 -7.45 -6.72
CA SER A 111 5.62 -8.16 -6.54
C SER A 111 4.72 -7.57 -5.45
N MET A 112 5.27 -6.73 -4.56
CA MET A 112 4.63 -6.33 -3.31
C MET A 112 3.28 -5.65 -3.54
N PHE A 113 3.17 -4.73 -4.51
CA PHE A 113 1.90 -4.06 -4.80
C PHE A 113 0.79 -5.05 -5.15
N ASN A 114 1.09 -6.05 -5.98
CA ASN A 114 0.15 -7.11 -6.32
C ASN A 114 -0.19 -7.97 -5.09
N TRP A 115 0.78 -8.24 -4.22
CA TRP A 115 0.52 -8.94 -2.97
C TRP A 115 -0.43 -8.16 -2.05
N TYR A 116 -0.23 -6.84 -1.92
CA TYR A 116 -1.16 -5.95 -1.20
C TYR A 116 -2.56 -5.97 -1.82
N GLN A 117 -2.65 -5.80 -3.14
CA GLN A 117 -3.92 -5.80 -3.87
C GLN A 117 -4.71 -7.11 -3.74
N ARG A 118 -4.02 -8.26 -3.72
CA ARG A 118 -4.65 -9.59 -3.65
C ARG A 118 -4.93 -10.08 -2.23
N SER A 119 -4.44 -9.38 -1.20
CA SER A 119 -4.71 -9.74 0.19
C SER A 119 -6.19 -9.66 0.54
N THR A 120 -6.63 -10.53 1.46
CA THR A 120 -8.00 -10.50 1.98
C THR A 120 -8.23 -9.22 2.78
N GLU A 121 -7.33 -8.93 3.72
CA GLU A 121 -7.28 -7.69 4.49
C GLU A 121 -5.82 -7.30 4.73
N CYS A 122 -5.56 -6.00 4.75
CA CYS A 122 -4.30 -5.41 5.16
C CYS A 122 -4.49 -4.79 6.55
N ILE A 123 -3.77 -5.32 7.54
CA ILE A 123 -3.75 -4.81 8.91
C ILE A 123 -2.64 -3.77 9.01
N ALA A 124 -2.99 -2.50 9.14
CA ALA A 124 -2.08 -1.39 9.32
C ALA A 124 -1.84 -1.16 10.82
N TYR A 125 -0.70 -1.62 11.33
CA TYR A 125 -0.27 -1.45 12.72
C TYR A 125 0.43 -0.10 12.93
N LEU A 126 -0.13 0.74 13.78
CA LEU A 126 0.34 2.08 14.14
C LEU A 126 0.88 2.07 15.57
N ALA A 127 2.20 1.86 15.71
CA ALA A 127 2.87 1.74 17.00
C ALA A 127 2.90 3.05 17.81
N ASP A 128 2.83 4.19 17.12
CA ASP A 128 2.95 5.54 17.64
C ASP A 128 1.61 6.19 18.00
N VAL A 129 0.50 5.49 17.74
CA VAL A 129 -0.84 5.96 18.07
C VAL A 129 -1.30 5.24 19.33
N ASP A 130 -1.34 5.93 20.48
CA ASP A 130 -1.97 5.39 21.69
C ASP A 130 -3.40 5.95 21.79
N SER A 131 -4.39 5.10 21.53
CA SER A 131 -5.79 5.55 21.62
C SER A 131 -6.22 5.64 23.08
N GLY A 132 -6.38 6.86 23.59
CA GLY A 132 -7.02 7.16 24.89
C GLY A 132 -8.53 6.92 24.90
N LEU A 133 -9.08 6.29 23.86
CA LEU A 133 -10.50 6.03 23.67
C LEU A 133 -10.74 4.52 23.67
N ASN A 134 -11.70 4.07 24.49
CA ASN A 134 -12.26 2.73 24.43
C ASN A 134 -13.02 2.56 23.12
N VAL A 135 -12.32 2.17 22.05
CA VAL A 135 -12.97 1.71 20.83
C VAL A 135 -13.16 0.20 21.01
N GLY A 136 -14.41 -0.21 21.23
CA GLY A 136 -14.79 -1.60 21.41
C GLY A 136 -14.38 -2.48 20.24
N THR A 137 -14.35 -3.79 20.49
CA THR A 137 -14.06 -4.82 19.48
C THR A 137 -14.96 -4.63 18.27
N VAL A 138 -14.36 -4.31 17.12
CA VAL A 138 -15.06 -4.29 15.84
C VAL A 138 -15.38 -5.73 15.44
N ILE A 139 -16.65 -6.08 15.54
CA ILE A 139 -17.23 -7.32 15.00
C ILE A 139 -18.35 -6.87 14.10
N GLU A 140 -18.16 -6.97 12.79
CA GLU A 140 -19.25 -6.88 11.83
C GLU A 140 -18.82 -7.48 10.49
N SER A 141 -19.81 -8.04 9.78
CA SER A 141 -19.71 -8.69 8.48
C SER A 141 -19.30 -7.68 7.40
N LEU A 142 -17.99 -7.42 7.35
CA LEU A 142 -17.41 -6.51 6.38
C LEU A 142 -17.66 -7.04 4.97
N GLY A 143 -18.40 -6.23 4.21
CA GLY A 143 -18.76 -6.48 2.84
C GLY A 143 -17.57 -6.81 1.94
N GLN A 144 -17.90 -7.49 0.85
CA GLN A 144 -17.02 -8.19 -0.07
C GLN A 144 -16.11 -7.26 -0.90
N SER A 145 -15.00 -6.80 -0.33
CA SER A 145 -13.97 -6.10 -1.09
C SER A 145 -12.59 -6.69 -0.81
N LEU A 146 -11.86 -7.00 -1.87
CA LEU A 146 -10.43 -7.30 -1.79
C LEU A 146 -9.68 -6.04 -1.38
N CYS A 147 -8.57 -6.19 -0.65
CA CYS A 147 -7.71 -5.07 -0.23
C CYS A 147 -8.38 -4.05 0.74
N MET A 148 -9.21 -4.52 1.68
CA MET A 148 -9.62 -3.67 2.81
C MET A 148 -8.41 -3.37 3.71
N VAL A 149 -8.29 -2.13 4.20
CA VAL A 149 -7.26 -1.76 5.19
C VAL A 149 -7.92 -1.52 6.54
N VAL A 150 -7.49 -2.26 7.56
CA VAL A 150 -7.93 -2.10 8.96
C VAL A 150 -6.78 -1.48 9.74
N PHE A 151 -7.04 -0.39 10.46
CA PHE A 151 -6.03 0.32 11.24
C PHE A 151 -6.10 -0.13 12.69
N CYS A 152 -4.94 -0.50 13.24
CA CYS A 152 -4.80 -0.97 14.61
C CYS A 152 -3.75 -0.14 15.34
N ASP A 153 -3.97 0.09 16.62
CA ASP A 153 -2.96 0.72 17.49
C ASP A 153 -1.93 -0.29 18.02
N ALA A 154 -0.99 0.21 18.84
CA ALA A 154 0.07 -0.59 19.44
C ALA A 154 -0.42 -1.81 20.26
N ARG A 155 -1.69 -1.78 20.73
CA ARG A 155 -2.34 -2.84 21.52
C ARG A 155 -3.28 -3.72 20.68
N TRP A 156 -3.19 -3.65 19.36
CA TRP A 156 -4.07 -4.36 18.42
C TRP A 156 -5.55 -3.99 18.54
N ARG A 157 -5.88 -2.81 19.10
CA ARG A 157 -7.25 -2.29 19.08
C ARG A 157 -7.54 -1.70 17.71
N VAL A 158 -8.72 -1.99 17.17
CA VAL A 158 -9.14 -1.46 15.87
C VAL A 158 -9.51 0.02 16.04
N LEU A 159 -8.80 0.88 15.32
CA LEU A 159 -9.05 2.33 15.27
C LEU A 159 -10.11 2.67 14.23
N GLY A 160 -10.20 1.88 13.16
CA GLY A 160 -11.09 2.11 12.04
C GLY A 160 -10.62 1.40 10.78
N HIS A 161 -11.25 1.72 9.66
CA HIS A 161 -10.92 1.08 8.38
C HIS A 161 -10.99 2.08 7.21
N LYS A 162 -10.31 1.71 6.12
CA LYS A 162 -10.46 2.35 4.81
C LYS A 162 -11.86 2.01 4.27
N CYS A 163 -12.62 3.03 3.87
CA CYS A 163 -14.02 2.89 3.45
C CYS A 163 -14.20 1.89 2.29
N VAL A 164 -15.34 1.19 2.31
CA VAL A 164 -15.74 0.21 1.29
C VAL A 164 -16.92 0.79 0.51
N SER A 165 -16.90 0.67 -0.81
CA SER A 165 -18.10 0.90 -1.63
C SER A 165 -18.78 -0.43 -1.89
N PHE A 166 -20.08 -0.51 -1.65
CA PHE A 166 -20.90 -1.66 -2.01
C PHE A 166 -21.98 -1.23 -3.00
N ALA A 167 -22.03 -1.87 -4.17
CA ALA A 167 -23.03 -1.63 -5.21
C ALA A 167 -23.22 -0.13 -5.60
N GLY A 168 -22.14 0.65 -5.61
CA GLY A 168 -22.18 2.08 -5.94
C GLY A 168 -22.62 3.00 -4.81
N ASN A 169 -23.06 2.44 -3.67
CA ASN A 169 -23.31 3.19 -2.46
C ASN A 169 -22.06 3.16 -1.57
N ILE A 170 -21.54 4.35 -1.25
CA ILE A 170 -20.50 4.52 -0.22
C ILE A 170 -21.18 4.28 1.13
N SER A 171 -21.18 3.06 1.63
CA SER A 171 -21.74 2.75 2.94
C SER A 171 -20.65 2.83 4.01
N CYS A 172 -20.68 3.92 4.79
CA CYS A 172 -20.10 3.95 6.14
C CYS A 172 -21.06 3.33 7.18
N ARG A 173 -22.27 2.95 6.75
CA ARG A 173 -23.32 2.40 7.61
C ARG A 173 -23.16 0.90 7.71
N VAL A 174 -22.80 0.46 8.91
CA VAL A 174 -22.94 -0.93 9.30
C VAL A 174 -24.18 -1.04 10.19
N GLY A 175 -25.16 -1.81 9.74
CA GLY A 175 -26.33 -2.22 10.52
C GLY A 175 -27.28 -1.13 11.00
N ASN A 176 -28.52 -1.52 11.32
CA ASN A 176 -29.52 -0.65 11.92
C ASN A 176 -29.42 -0.60 13.46
N ASN A 177 -28.36 -1.17 14.05
CA ASN A 177 -28.11 -1.17 15.49
C ASN A 177 -26.92 -0.27 15.83
N THR A 178 -27.21 0.74 16.64
CA THR A 178 -26.38 1.90 17.00
C THR A 178 -25.18 1.61 17.92
N ALA A 179 -24.56 0.42 17.87
CA ALA A 179 -23.57 0.00 18.89
C ALA A 179 -22.20 -0.53 18.41
N ALA A 180 -21.86 -0.52 17.13
CA ALA A 180 -20.51 -0.93 16.68
C ALA A 180 -19.95 0.01 15.60
N TYR A 181 -19.64 1.26 15.98
CA TYR A 181 -18.98 2.21 15.08
C TYR A 181 -17.53 1.76 14.82
N SER A 182 -17.32 0.98 13.76
CA SER A 182 -16.03 0.93 13.10
C SER A 182 -15.84 2.28 12.39
N GLN A 183 -14.97 3.14 12.91
CA GLN A 183 -14.78 4.47 12.35
C GLN A 183 -14.31 4.37 10.89
N CYS A 184 -15.11 4.85 9.94
CA CYS A 184 -14.68 5.02 8.56
C CYS A 184 -13.64 6.15 8.51
N LEU A 185 -12.39 5.82 8.18
CA LEU A 185 -11.26 6.76 8.20
C LEU A 185 -11.02 7.45 6.85
N LEU A 186 -11.97 7.39 5.91
CA LEU A 186 -11.78 7.91 4.54
C LEU A 186 -11.35 9.38 4.49
N ARG A 187 -12.04 10.24 5.26
CA ARG A 187 -11.76 11.68 5.29
C ARG A 187 -10.37 11.95 5.91
N PRO A 188 -10.08 11.47 7.13
CA PRO A 188 -8.74 11.61 7.71
C PRO A 188 -7.63 11.06 6.79
N LEU A 189 -7.84 9.90 6.16
CA LEU A 189 -6.88 9.33 5.22
C LEU A 189 -6.68 10.21 3.99
N SER A 190 -7.75 10.75 3.41
CA SER A 190 -7.68 11.69 2.29
C SER A 190 -6.91 12.95 2.66
N ASP A 191 -7.16 13.49 3.85
CA ASP A 191 -6.53 14.74 4.31
C ASP A 191 -5.03 14.55 4.58
N ILE A 192 -4.64 13.41 5.18
CA ILE A 192 -3.24 13.10 5.51
C ILE A 192 -2.44 12.66 4.28
N THR A 193 -3.03 11.80 3.44
CA THR A 193 -2.33 11.22 2.28
C THR A 193 -2.42 12.08 1.03
N TYR A 194 -3.33 13.06 1.02
CA TYR A 194 -3.67 13.87 -0.15
C TYR A 194 -4.21 13.03 -1.34
N ILE A 195 -4.61 11.79 -1.08
CA ILE A 195 -5.24 10.92 -2.07
C ILE A 195 -6.74 11.19 -2.04
N ALA A 196 -7.30 11.61 -3.17
CA ALA A 196 -8.73 11.88 -3.26
C ALA A 196 -9.57 10.65 -2.86
N PRO A 197 -10.72 10.84 -2.18
CA PRO A 197 -11.55 9.73 -1.72
C PRO A 197 -11.93 8.74 -2.82
N SER A 198 -12.09 9.21 -4.06
CA SER A 198 -12.37 8.39 -5.24
C SER A 198 -11.33 7.31 -5.53
N TYR A 199 -10.07 7.52 -5.15
CA TYR A 199 -8.97 6.56 -5.28
C TYR A 199 -8.71 5.76 -4.00
N LEU A 200 -9.28 6.19 -2.87
CA LEU A 200 -9.21 5.49 -1.59
C LEU A 200 -10.37 4.52 -1.36
N ILE A 201 -11.51 4.72 -2.02
CA ILE A 201 -12.62 3.77 -1.93
C ILE A 201 -12.21 2.49 -2.67
N GLY A 202 -12.31 1.35 -1.97
CA GLY A 202 -11.91 0.03 -2.47
C GLY A 202 -12.63 -0.39 -3.76
N GLY A 203 -12.01 -1.32 -4.48
CA GLY A 203 -12.51 -1.90 -5.73
C GLY A 203 -11.43 -2.75 -6.41
N TYR A 204 -11.85 -3.73 -7.20
CA TYR A 204 -10.95 -4.50 -8.07
C TYR A 204 -11.44 -4.37 -9.53
N PRO A 205 -10.60 -3.88 -10.47
CA PRO A 205 -9.22 -3.42 -10.28
C PRO A 205 -9.13 -2.10 -9.48
N PRO A 206 -7.98 -1.78 -8.87
CA PRO A 206 -7.79 -0.55 -8.12
C PRO A 206 -7.86 0.66 -9.05
N ARG A 207 -8.62 1.68 -8.64
CA ARG A 207 -8.85 2.91 -9.42
C ARG A 207 -7.63 3.83 -9.50
N CYS A 208 -6.55 3.52 -8.80
CA CYS A 208 -5.34 4.33 -8.83
C CYS A 208 -4.75 4.48 -10.25
N HIS A 209 -4.98 3.50 -11.12
CA HIS A 209 -4.53 3.56 -12.52
C HIS A 209 -5.33 4.55 -13.38
N GLU A 210 -6.51 5.01 -12.94
CA GLU A 210 -7.27 6.09 -13.59
C GLU A 210 -6.64 7.47 -13.34
N ALA A 211 -5.80 7.59 -12.31
CA ALA A 211 -5.12 8.83 -11.96
C ALA A 211 -3.94 9.08 -12.88
N SER A 212 -3.66 10.37 -13.14
CA SER A 212 -2.51 10.75 -13.93
C SER A 212 -1.19 10.34 -13.27
N VAL A 213 -0.10 10.33 -14.05
CA VAL A 213 1.25 10.13 -13.52
C VAL A 213 1.58 11.17 -12.46
N ALA A 214 1.31 12.45 -12.74
CA ALA A 214 1.50 13.53 -11.77
C ALA A 214 0.72 13.32 -10.46
N GLN A 215 -0.53 12.87 -10.54
CA GLN A 215 -1.34 12.59 -9.36
C GLN A 215 -0.74 11.48 -8.52
N ARG A 216 -0.41 10.35 -9.15
CA ARG A 216 0.22 9.21 -8.47
C ARG A 216 1.55 9.59 -7.84
N MET A 217 2.37 10.40 -8.53
CA MET A 217 3.61 10.94 -7.98
C MET A 217 3.35 11.82 -6.75
N SER A 218 2.35 12.72 -6.81
CA SER A 218 2.03 13.62 -5.69
C SER A 218 1.61 12.88 -4.41
N TRP A 219 1.00 11.70 -4.53
CA TRP A 219 0.56 10.90 -3.37
C TRP A 219 1.74 10.42 -2.52
N ALA A 220 2.93 10.34 -3.12
CA ALA A 220 4.15 9.92 -2.45
C ALA A 220 5.12 11.09 -2.15
N SER A 221 4.83 12.30 -2.62
CA SER A 221 5.77 13.43 -2.57
C SER A 221 6.17 13.85 -1.15
N ARG A 222 5.30 13.59 -0.17
CA ARG A 222 5.52 13.92 1.24
C ARG A 222 6.01 12.73 2.07
N ARG A 223 6.25 11.57 1.46
CA ARG A 223 6.77 10.39 2.16
C ARG A 223 8.25 10.56 2.45
N THR A 224 8.68 10.03 3.58
CA THR A 224 10.10 9.90 3.93
C THR A 224 10.49 8.43 3.88
N THR A 225 11.56 8.16 3.14
CA THR A 225 12.19 6.84 3.01
C THR A 225 13.53 6.81 3.73
N THR A 226 13.92 5.64 4.23
CA THR A 226 15.20 5.47 4.93
C THR A 226 16.37 5.49 3.94
N ARG A 227 16.23 4.79 2.82
CA ARG A 227 17.17 4.88 1.69
C ARG A 227 16.61 5.81 0.62
N ILE A 228 17.49 6.53 -0.04
CA ILE A 228 17.10 7.49 -1.07
C ILE A 228 16.49 6.77 -2.29
N GLU A 229 16.97 5.57 -2.63
CA GLU A 229 16.46 4.80 -3.77
C GLU A 229 15.03 4.27 -3.53
N ASP A 230 14.66 4.05 -2.26
CA ASP A 230 13.30 3.59 -1.91
C ASP A 230 12.23 4.63 -2.27
N GLU A 231 12.62 5.89 -2.49
CA GLU A 231 11.78 6.94 -3.08
C GLU A 231 11.20 6.50 -4.44
N ALA A 232 12.00 5.78 -5.23
CA ALA A 232 11.59 5.21 -6.51
C ALA A 232 10.98 3.82 -6.33
N TYR A 233 11.65 2.94 -5.57
CA TYR A 233 11.24 1.52 -5.49
C TYR A 233 9.87 1.32 -4.84
N CYS A 234 9.45 2.19 -3.93
CA CYS A 234 8.11 2.10 -3.34
C CYS A 234 6.96 2.42 -4.32
N LEU A 235 7.29 2.93 -5.52
CA LEU A 235 6.31 3.35 -6.54
C LEU A 235 6.18 2.35 -7.70
N LEU A 236 7.06 1.35 -7.81
CA LEU A 236 7.10 0.42 -8.96
C LEU A 236 5.73 -0.16 -9.27
N GLY A 237 5.09 -0.78 -8.27
CA GLY A 237 3.79 -1.38 -8.46
C GLY A 237 2.63 -0.39 -8.65
N LEU A 238 2.71 0.83 -8.09
CA LEU A 238 1.72 1.87 -8.33
C LEU A 238 1.72 2.33 -9.80
N PHE A 239 2.89 2.29 -10.43
CA PHE A 239 3.07 2.58 -11.85
C PHE A 239 2.99 1.35 -12.76
N GLY A 240 2.99 0.14 -12.20
CA GLY A 240 3.00 -1.09 -12.98
C GLY A 240 4.30 -1.30 -13.76
N VAL A 241 5.42 -0.80 -13.24
CA VAL A 241 6.75 -0.94 -13.85
C VAL A 241 7.62 -1.90 -13.03
N ASN A 242 8.57 -2.54 -13.70
CA ASN A 242 9.57 -3.39 -13.06
C ASN A 242 10.96 -2.91 -13.47
N MET A 243 11.89 -2.83 -12.52
CA MET A 243 13.30 -2.53 -12.80
C MET A 243 14.23 -3.12 -11.73
N PRO A 244 15.52 -3.36 -12.05
CA PRO A 244 16.50 -3.83 -11.07
C PRO A 244 16.65 -2.90 -9.86
N LEU A 245 16.85 -3.47 -8.68
CA LEU A 245 17.16 -2.70 -7.46
C LEU A 245 18.67 -2.54 -7.31
N ILE A 246 19.16 -1.32 -7.50
CA ILE A 246 20.57 -0.98 -7.38
C ILE A 246 20.73 -0.04 -6.18
N TYR A 247 20.88 -0.60 -4.98
CA TYR A 247 21.18 0.22 -3.80
C TYR A 247 22.60 0.79 -3.88
N GLY A 248 22.74 2.10 -3.69
CA GLY A 248 23.97 2.85 -3.90
C GLY A 248 23.96 3.73 -5.16
N GLU A 249 22.93 3.62 -6.02
CA GLU A 249 22.79 4.48 -7.20
C GLU A 249 22.24 5.89 -6.89
N GLY A 250 21.78 6.11 -5.66
CA GLY A 250 21.30 7.42 -5.22
C GLY A 250 20.03 7.84 -5.97
N ARG A 251 19.99 9.11 -6.41
CA ARG A 251 18.85 9.67 -7.17
C ARG A 251 18.69 9.07 -8.58
N GLY A 252 19.66 8.30 -9.06
CA GLY A 252 19.57 7.57 -10.34
C GLY A 252 18.38 6.62 -10.39
N ALA A 253 17.98 6.06 -9.24
CA ALA A 253 16.81 5.18 -9.14
C ALA A 253 15.51 5.89 -9.56
N PHE A 254 15.34 7.17 -9.16
CA PHE A 254 14.14 7.94 -9.49
C PHE A 254 14.12 8.41 -10.94
N LEU A 255 15.30 8.64 -11.54
CA LEU A 255 15.42 8.88 -12.97
C LEU A 255 14.99 7.64 -13.79
N ARG A 256 15.54 6.47 -13.45
CA ARG A 256 15.18 5.19 -14.05
C ARG A 256 13.70 4.88 -13.91
N LEU A 257 13.08 5.17 -12.76
CA LEU A 257 11.63 5.03 -12.59
C LEU A 257 10.87 5.85 -13.63
N GLN A 258 11.23 7.13 -13.81
CA GLN A 258 10.58 7.98 -14.81
C GLN A 258 10.80 7.43 -16.24
N GLU A 259 11.98 6.94 -16.56
CA GLU A 259 12.28 6.30 -17.85
C GLU A 259 11.40 5.07 -18.09
N GLU A 260 11.24 4.19 -17.10
CA GLU A 260 10.37 3.01 -17.22
C GLU A 260 8.89 3.41 -17.39
N ILE A 261 8.44 4.46 -16.70
CA ILE A 261 7.07 4.99 -16.88
C ILE A 261 6.88 5.52 -18.30
N ILE A 262 7.85 6.26 -18.84
CA ILE A 262 7.78 6.83 -20.20
C ILE A 262 7.71 5.74 -21.27
N LYS A 263 8.38 4.60 -21.06
CA LYS A 263 8.31 3.46 -22.00
C LYS A 263 6.90 2.88 -22.15
N ILE A 264 6.07 2.97 -21.11
CA ILE A 264 4.75 2.31 -21.07
C ILE A 264 3.57 3.28 -21.02
N SER A 265 3.80 4.59 -20.87
CA SER A 265 2.76 5.60 -20.66
C SER A 265 2.90 6.77 -21.62
N THR A 266 1.79 7.20 -22.20
CA THR A 266 1.69 8.44 -22.99
C THR A 266 1.24 9.65 -22.15
N ASP A 267 1.13 9.49 -20.83
CA ASP A 267 0.68 10.55 -19.93
C ASP A 267 1.76 11.62 -19.75
N GLN A 268 1.56 12.74 -20.44
CA GLN A 268 2.47 13.90 -20.43
C GLN A 268 2.60 14.56 -19.06
N SER A 269 1.71 14.26 -18.10
CA SER A 269 1.81 14.80 -16.75
C SER A 269 3.05 14.34 -15.99
N ILE A 270 3.81 13.35 -16.51
CA ILE A 270 5.15 13.03 -16.00
C ILE A 270 6.11 14.24 -16.01
N PHE A 271 5.88 15.23 -16.88
CA PHE A 271 6.66 16.47 -16.92
C PHE A 271 6.03 17.62 -16.12
N ALA A 272 4.91 17.38 -15.43
CA ALA A 272 4.16 18.41 -14.70
C ALA A 272 4.62 18.55 -13.24
N TRP A 273 5.93 18.53 -13.00
CA TRP A 273 6.57 18.78 -11.71
C TRP A 273 7.05 20.24 -11.62
N SER A 274 7.39 20.70 -10.42
CA SER A 274 7.80 22.08 -10.17
C SER A 274 8.93 22.16 -9.15
N LEU A 275 9.83 23.13 -9.35
CA LEU A 275 10.85 23.48 -8.36
C LEU A 275 10.47 24.74 -7.59
N PRO A 276 10.97 24.91 -6.36
CA PRO A 276 10.87 26.16 -5.64
C PRO A 276 11.46 27.32 -6.45
N LEU A 277 10.87 28.51 -6.32
CA LEU A 277 11.34 29.74 -7.01
C LEU A 277 12.84 30.02 -6.80
N GLN A 278 13.40 29.57 -5.67
CA GLN A 278 14.80 29.74 -5.32
C GLN A 278 15.75 28.90 -6.20
N ALA A 279 15.28 27.78 -6.76
CA ALA A 279 16.08 26.89 -7.61
C ALA A 279 16.18 27.37 -9.07
N PHE A 280 15.37 28.35 -9.48
CA PHE A 280 15.41 28.91 -10.85
C PHE A 280 16.75 29.59 -11.17
N TRP A 281 17.46 30.07 -10.15
CA TRP A 281 18.76 30.72 -10.30
C TRP A 281 19.94 29.74 -10.35
N SER A 282 19.68 28.43 -10.21
CA SER A 282 20.71 27.38 -10.16
C SER A 282 21.14 26.87 -11.54
N GLY A 283 20.58 27.41 -12.63
CA GLY A 283 20.88 27.00 -14.01
C GLY A 283 19.78 26.18 -14.68
N PRO A 284 20.02 25.65 -15.89
CA PRO A 284 19.04 24.89 -16.65
C PRO A 284 18.66 23.60 -15.91
N CYS A 285 17.35 23.34 -15.82
CA CYS A 285 16.81 22.13 -15.20
C CYS A 285 16.81 20.97 -16.21
N ALA A 286 17.04 19.75 -15.73
CA ALA A 286 16.81 18.55 -16.52
C ALA A 286 15.32 18.41 -16.88
N MET A 287 15.00 17.65 -17.93
CA MET A 287 13.62 17.40 -18.34
C MET A 287 12.85 16.55 -17.32
N LEU A 288 13.54 15.66 -16.62
CA LEU A 288 12.99 14.76 -15.62
C LEU A 288 13.27 15.28 -14.22
N ALA A 289 12.33 15.03 -13.32
CA ALA A 289 12.43 15.51 -11.95
C ALA A 289 13.52 14.76 -11.18
N THR A 290 14.11 15.42 -10.19
CA THR A 290 15.22 14.83 -9.41
C THR A 290 14.72 14.10 -8.16
N SER A 291 13.47 14.37 -7.78
CA SER A 291 12.82 13.83 -6.60
C SER A 291 11.30 13.74 -6.80
N ILE A 292 10.66 12.78 -6.16
CA ILE A 292 9.22 12.71 -5.95
C ILE A 292 8.66 13.97 -5.28
N ARG A 293 9.49 14.65 -4.48
CA ARG A 293 9.12 15.91 -3.81
C ARG A 293 8.77 17.02 -4.80
N ASP A 294 9.36 16.97 -5.99
CA ASP A 294 9.12 17.94 -7.08
C ASP A 294 7.67 17.85 -7.61
N PHE A 295 6.94 16.77 -7.30
CA PHE A 295 5.54 16.57 -7.64
C PHE A 295 4.54 16.98 -6.54
N THR A 296 4.99 17.67 -5.49
CA THR A 296 4.12 18.01 -4.34
C THR A 296 2.89 18.82 -4.72
N ASP A 297 3.03 19.73 -5.68
CA ASP A 297 1.93 20.59 -6.15
C ASP A 297 1.30 20.08 -7.46
N SER A 298 1.57 18.82 -7.81
CA SER A 298 1.13 18.20 -9.07
C SER A 298 -0.16 17.39 -8.95
N GLY A 299 -0.77 17.31 -7.77
CA GLY A 299 -1.98 16.51 -7.51
C GLY A 299 -3.24 16.96 -8.26
N SER A 300 -3.23 18.16 -8.83
CA SER A 300 -4.31 18.69 -9.69
C SER A 300 -3.99 18.62 -11.18
N ARG A 301 -2.86 18.02 -11.57
CA ARG A 301 -2.42 17.96 -12.97
C ARG A 301 -2.99 16.73 -13.66
N TYR A 302 -3.65 16.93 -14.79
CA TYR A 302 -4.23 15.87 -15.61
C TYR A 302 -3.63 15.96 -17.02
N PRO A 303 -3.41 14.83 -17.71
CA PRO A 303 -3.08 14.86 -19.13
C PRO A 303 -4.21 15.57 -19.89
N THR A 304 -3.84 16.33 -20.91
CA THR A 304 -4.80 16.95 -21.82
C THR A 304 -5.63 15.84 -22.47
N ARG A 305 -6.90 15.74 -22.07
CA ARG A 305 -7.85 14.89 -22.80
C ARG A 305 -8.03 15.53 -24.16
N ASN A 306 -7.90 14.73 -25.21
CA ASN A 306 -7.96 15.19 -26.59
C ASN A 306 -9.42 15.59 -26.94
N VAL A 307 -9.89 16.67 -26.33
CA VAL A 307 -11.13 17.36 -26.66
C VAL A 307 -10.68 18.60 -27.40
N SER A 308 -10.34 18.42 -28.67
CA SER A 308 -10.15 19.51 -29.65
C SER A 308 -9.13 20.60 -29.28
N CYS A 309 -7.96 20.24 -28.73
CA CYS A 309 -6.85 21.20 -28.59
C CYS A 309 -5.77 20.92 -29.64
N THR A 310 -5.92 21.52 -30.82
CA THR A 310 -4.80 21.72 -31.75
C THR A 310 -3.82 22.71 -31.11
N ALA A 311 -2.89 22.22 -30.30
CA ALA A 311 -1.73 23.00 -29.91
C ALA A 311 -0.82 23.13 -31.14
N LYS A 312 -0.91 24.26 -31.84
CA LYS A 312 0.11 24.65 -32.83
C LYS A 312 1.42 24.92 -32.08
N LEU A 313 2.34 23.97 -32.11
CA LEU A 313 3.75 24.22 -31.85
C LEU A 313 4.23 25.27 -32.85
N ARG A 314 4.36 26.53 -32.42
CA ARG A 314 5.18 27.51 -33.14
C ARG A 314 6.64 27.20 -32.83
N LEU A 315 7.25 26.37 -33.67
CA LEU A 315 8.70 26.38 -33.81
C LEU A 315 9.06 27.75 -34.36
N GLY A 316 9.66 28.59 -33.52
CA GLY A 316 10.26 29.84 -33.96
C GLY A 316 11.34 29.50 -34.97
N ALA A 317 11.11 29.87 -36.24
CA ALA A 317 12.15 29.90 -37.23
C ALA A 317 13.22 30.88 -36.71
N TRP A 318 14.43 30.37 -36.54
CA TRP A 318 15.61 31.23 -36.45
C TRP A 318 15.85 31.75 -37.87
N ASP A 319 15.35 32.95 -38.16
CA ASP A 319 15.76 33.69 -39.35
C ASP A 319 17.25 34.03 -39.19
N ARG A 320 18.05 33.62 -40.18
CA ARG A 320 19.40 34.12 -40.42
C ARG A 320 19.35 35.26 -41.42
#